data_AF-E4YKU7-F1
#
_entry.id   AF-E4YKU7-F1
#
_cell.length_a   1.000
_cell.length_b   1.000
_cell.length_c   1.000
_cell.angle_alpha   90.00
_cell.angle_beta   90.00
_cell.angle_gamma   90.00
#
_symmetry.space_group_name_H-M   'P 1'
#
loop_
_entity.id
_entity.type
_entity.pdbx_description
1 polymer ?
#
loop_
_entity_poly.entity_id
_entity_poly.type
_entity_poly.pdbx_seq_one_letter_code
_entity_poly.pdbx_strand_id
1 'polypeptide(L)'
;MLRERSTTSMQADALSVIDRSTQDVPEDIARPEASTDWLRLLKYNDLEEWQKDNEFIHGWYRAPLYSFKYCFLSWFRWHNETVNIWTHFLPSVFFAVFLVTHSSMSSDSFVNQLEEKQIIGLFVFSAWLCLFLSALFHTVIAHSRKIASIYSRLDFCGITLLIMGSFIPWIYYNFYCMPQSQLSYISCLSILGLFTMVFTQWNRFSTPEYRVVRACLFIALAMSSMIPIFHACARVGVVNAWEEC
;
A
#
# COMPACT_ATOMS: atom_id res chain seq x y z
N MET A 1 -41.84 8.87 -55.41
CA MET A 1 -42.12 8.72 -53.96
C MET A 1 -42.04 7.25 -53.50
N LEU A 2 -40.99 6.51 -53.87
CA LEU A 2 -40.86 5.08 -53.47
C LEU A 2 -39.46 4.72 -52.92
N ARG A 3 -38.60 5.73 -52.66
CA ARG A 3 -37.24 5.50 -52.15
C ARG A 3 -37.03 5.92 -50.67
N GLU A 4 -37.98 6.64 -50.09
CA GLU A 4 -37.91 7.09 -48.67
C GLU A 4 -38.61 6.13 -47.69
N ARG A 5 -39.41 5.19 -48.18
CA ARG A 5 -40.13 4.19 -47.35
C ARG A 5 -39.26 3.00 -46.93
N SER A 6 -38.11 2.79 -47.57
CA SER A 6 -37.23 1.65 -47.31
C SER A 6 -36.18 1.94 -46.22
N THR A 7 -35.71 3.18 -46.12
CA THR A 7 -34.72 3.58 -45.10
C THR A 7 -35.34 3.68 -43.71
N THR A 8 -36.61 4.10 -43.62
CA THR A 8 -37.36 4.20 -42.37
C THR A 8 -37.70 2.85 -41.76
N SER A 9 -38.01 1.82 -42.57
CA SER A 9 -38.27 0.47 -42.03
C SER A 9 -36.99 -0.23 -41.56
N MET A 10 -35.87 -0.07 -42.29
CA MET A 10 -34.58 -0.65 -41.88
C MET A 10 -34.00 0.00 -40.62
N GLN A 11 -34.23 1.31 -40.42
CA GLN A 11 -33.83 1.99 -39.17
C GLN A 11 -34.70 1.57 -37.98
N ALA A 12 -36.01 1.37 -38.17
CA ALA A 12 -36.90 0.88 -37.12
C ALA A 12 -36.55 -0.56 -36.69
N ASP A 13 -36.21 -1.42 -37.65
CA ASP A 13 -35.76 -2.79 -37.35
C ASP A 13 -34.42 -2.79 -36.61
N ALA A 14 -33.44 -1.97 -37.01
CA ALA A 14 -32.15 -1.85 -36.34
C ALA A 14 -32.28 -1.30 -34.90
N LEU A 15 -33.17 -0.32 -34.67
CA LEU A 15 -33.48 0.18 -33.32
C LEU A 15 -34.16 -0.88 -32.46
N SER A 16 -35.03 -1.72 -33.03
CA SER A 16 -35.69 -2.82 -32.30
C SER A 16 -34.75 -3.98 -31.94
N VAL A 17 -33.65 -4.14 -32.68
CA VAL A 17 -32.60 -5.14 -32.42
C VAL A 17 -31.61 -4.63 -31.37
N ILE A 18 -31.32 -3.32 -31.35
CA ILE A 18 -30.53 -2.68 -30.29
C ILE A 18 -31.31 -2.66 -28.97
N ASP A 19 -32.60 -2.34 -29.00
CA ASP A 19 -33.46 -2.33 -27.80
C ASP A 19 -33.60 -3.74 -27.17
N ARG A 20 -33.65 -4.78 -28.02
CA ARG A 20 -33.62 -6.18 -27.56
C ARG A 20 -32.26 -6.65 -27.05
N SER A 21 -31.14 -6.11 -27.54
CA SER A 21 -29.82 -6.47 -27.01
C SER A 21 -29.48 -5.78 -25.68
N THR A 22 -30.16 -4.67 -25.37
CA THR A 22 -30.06 -3.99 -24.07
C THR A 22 -30.99 -4.55 -22.98
N GLN A 23 -31.93 -5.45 -23.32
CA GLN A 23 -32.87 -6.06 -22.37
C GLN A 23 -32.44 -7.45 -21.86
N ASP A 24 -31.34 -8.02 -22.37
CA ASP A 24 -30.86 -9.37 -22.02
C ASP A 24 -29.55 -9.38 -21.21
N VAL A 25 -29.15 -8.25 -20.62
CA VAL A 25 -28.18 -8.30 -19.51
C VAL A 25 -29.01 -8.57 -18.26
N PRO A 26 -28.87 -9.75 -17.61
CA PRO A 26 -29.53 -9.98 -16.34
C PRO A 26 -29.06 -8.90 -15.39
N GLU A 27 -29.95 -7.98 -15.04
CA GLU A 27 -29.78 -6.97 -13.98
C GLU A 27 -29.84 -7.63 -12.59
N ASP A 28 -29.50 -8.92 -12.53
CA ASP A 28 -29.55 -9.82 -11.39
C ASP A 28 -28.34 -10.79 -11.37
N ILE A 29 -27.13 -10.25 -11.55
CA ILE A 29 -26.08 -10.71 -10.62
C ILE A 29 -26.48 -10.08 -9.30
N ALA A 30 -27.41 -10.75 -8.60
CA ALA A 30 -27.83 -10.42 -7.27
C ALA A 30 -26.59 -9.96 -6.50
N ARG A 31 -26.51 -8.66 -6.22
CA ARG A 31 -25.66 -8.22 -5.11
C ARG A 31 -26.24 -9.03 -3.95
N PRO A 32 -25.52 -9.98 -3.35
CA PRO A 32 -26.07 -10.70 -2.22
C PRO A 32 -26.51 -9.60 -1.25
N GLU A 33 -27.83 -9.55 -0.98
CA GLU A 33 -28.37 -8.59 -0.04
C GLU A 33 -27.45 -8.65 1.16
N ALA A 34 -26.95 -7.49 1.62
CA ALA A 34 -26.07 -7.38 2.77
C ALA A 34 -26.85 -7.80 4.03
N SER A 35 -27.14 -9.10 4.11
CA SER A 35 -28.19 -9.71 4.90
C SER A 35 -27.50 -10.48 6.00
N THR A 36 -27.28 -9.82 7.14
CA THR A 36 -26.91 -10.48 8.42
C THR A 36 -25.65 -11.35 8.48
N ASP A 37 -24.98 -11.66 7.35
CA ASP A 37 -23.89 -12.63 7.22
C ASP A 37 -22.51 -12.01 7.46
N TRP A 38 -22.46 -10.69 7.74
CA TRP A 38 -21.21 -10.01 8.09
C TRP A 38 -20.61 -10.52 9.42
N LEU A 39 -21.42 -11.20 10.24
CA LEU A 39 -20.99 -11.90 11.45
C LEU A 39 -20.32 -13.25 11.18
N ARG A 40 -20.50 -13.84 9.99
CA ARG A 40 -20.00 -15.17 9.68
C ARG A 40 -18.48 -15.18 9.54
N LEU A 41 -17.88 -16.22 10.12
CA LEU A 41 -16.47 -16.55 9.93
C LEU A 41 -16.35 -17.87 9.17
N LEU A 42 -15.38 -17.93 8.26
CA LEU A 42 -15.16 -19.02 7.34
C LEU A 42 -13.88 -19.79 7.71
N LYS A 43 -13.83 -21.08 7.34
CA LYS A 43 -12.59 -21.85 7.28
C LYS A 43 -11.85 -21.55 5.98
N TYR A 44 -10.55 -21.84 5.92
CA TYR A 44 -9.74 -21.61 4.72
C TYR A 44 -10.33 -22.26 3.46
N ASN A 45 -10.85 -23.48 3.58
CA ASN A 45 -11.43 -24.23 2.46
C ASN A 45 -12.75 -23.62 1.95
N ASP A 46 -13.43 -22.82 2.76
CA ASP A 46 -14.69 -22.17 2.42
C ASP A 46 -14.50 -20.76 1.83
N LEU A 47 -13.24 -20.29 1.72
CA LEU A 47 -12.92 -18.98 1.16
C LEU A 47 -13.09 -18.93 -0.36
N GLU A 48 -13.47 -17.77 -0.86
CA GLU A 48 -13.29 -17.46 -2.27
C GLU A 48 -11.81 -17.45 -2.64
N GLU A 49 -11.48 -17.83 -3.88
CA GLU A 49 -10.10 -18.03 -4.33
C GLU A 49 -9.22 -16.78 -4.15
N TRP A 50 -9.80 -15.58 -4.28
CA TRP A 50 -9.04 -14.33 -4.09
C TRP A 50 -8.75 -13.99 -2.62
N GLN A 51 -9.42 -14.63 -1.66
CA GLN A 51 -9.17 -14.46 -0.21
C GLN A 51 -8.16 -15.48 0.33
N LYS A 52 -7.88 -16.55 -0.41
CA LYS A 52 -6.93 -17.58 -0.01
C LYS A 52 -5.49 -17.09 -0.15
N ASP A 53 -4.97 -16.49 0.92
CA ASP A 53 -3.57 -16.09 0.99
C ASP A 53 -2.70 -17.14 1.71
N ASN A 54 -3.10 -17.58 2.91
CA ASN A 54 -2.27 -18.44 3.75
C ASN A 54 -2.99 -19.72 4.19
N GLU A 55 -2.63 -20.85 3.57
CA GLU A 55 -3.20 -22.18 3.85
C GLU A 55 -2.93 -22.71 5.27
N PHE A 56 -1.94 -22.16 5.97
CA PHE A 56 -1.62 -22.53 7.35
C PHE A 56 -2.56 -21.91 8.39
N ILE A 57 -3.37 -20.92 7.99
CA ILE A 57 -4.43 -20.37 8.85
C ILE A 57 -5.72 -21.09 8.50
N HIS A 58 -6.19 -21.97 9.38
CA HIS A 58 -7.30 -22.87 9.03
C HIS A 58 -8.70 -22.25 9.11
N GLY A 59 -8.86 -21.08 9.74
CA GLY A 59 -10.16 -20.42 9.84
C GLY A 59 -10.13 -19.03 10.48
N TRP A 60 -11.30 -18.59 10.95
CA TRP A 60 -11.54 -17.24 11.48
C TRP A 60 -11.46 -16.14 10.41
N TYR A 61 -11.67 -16.50 9.14
CA TYR A 61 -11.73 -15.54 8.05
C TYR A 61 -13.08 -14.84 7.99
N ARG A 62 -13.09 -13.54 7.71
CA ARG A 62 -14.34 -12.83 7.44
C ARG A 62 -14.89 -13.25 6.07
N ALA A 63 -16.19 -13.54 6.02
CA ALA A 63 -16.90 -13.67 4.75
C ALA A 63 -16.83 -12.35 3.94
N PRO A 64 -16.98 -12.39 2.60
CA PRO A 64 -17.08 -11.19 1.78
C PRO A 64 -18.16 -10.23 2.30
N LEU A 65 -17.76 -9.01 2.66
CA LEU A 65 -18.62 -8.05 3.37
C LEU A 65 -19.31 -7.04 2.44
N TYR A 66 -18.72 -6.77 1.27
CA TYR A 66 -19.16 -5.78 0.27
C TYR A 66 -19.58 -4.41 0.82
N SER A 67 -19.08 -4.05 2.02
CA SER A 67 -19.46 -2.84 2.74
C SER A 67 -18.32 -2.37 3.63
N PHE A 68 -17.86 -1.14 3.40
CA PHE A 68 -16.85 -0.50 4.26
C PHE A 68 -17.32 -0.40 5.70
N LYS A 69 -18.61 -0.10 5.93
CA LYS A 69 -19.18 -0.03 7.29
C LYS A 69 -18.91 -1.33 8.07
N TYR A 70 -19.18 -2.49 7.47
CA TYR A 70 -18.93 -3.78 8.15
C TYR A 70 -17.43 -4.11 8.26
N CYS A 71 -16.60 -3.68 7.30
CA CYS A 71 -15.15 -3.79 7.42
C CYS A 71 -14.63 -3.03 8.65
N PHE A 72 -15.06 -1.78 8.87
CA PHE A 72 -14.67 -1.01 10.05
C PHE A 72 -15.30 -1.52 11.35
N LEU A 73 -16.58 -1.92 11.34
CA LEU A 73 -17.20 -2.54 12.53
C LEU A 73 -16.52 -3.84 12.95
N SER A 74 -15.85 -4.55 12.03
CA SER A 74 -15.12 -5.79 12.36
C SER A 74 -13.90 -5.58 13.26
N TRP A 75 -13.41 -4.35 13.43
CA TRP A 75 -12.32 -4.02 14.36
C TRP A 75 -12.57 -4.48 15.80
N PHE A 76 -13.85 -4.46 16.19
CA PHE A 76 -14.31 -4.86 17.52
C PHE A 76 -14.68 -6.35 17.58
N ARG A 77 -14.18 -7.15 16.63
CA ARG A 77 -14.40 -8.59 16.56
C ARG A 77 -13.08 -9.34 16.47
N TRP A 78 -13.12 -10.59 16.91
CA TRP A 78 -12.00 -11.51 16.79
C TRP A 78 -12.05 -12.28 15.47
N HIS A 79 -11.02 -12.10 14.65
CA HIS A 79 -10.83 -12.77 13.36
C HIS A 79 -9.34 -12.82 12.99
N ASN A 80 -8.99 -13.51 11.91
CA ASN A 80 -7.61 -13.72 11.48
C ASN A 80 -6.82 -12.41 11.22
N GLU A 81 -7.51 -11.32 10.86
CA GLU A 81 -6.90 -9.99 10.63
C GLU A 81 -6.86 -9.06 11.85
N THR A 82 -7.43 -9.43 13.01
CA THR A 82 -7.59 -8.49 14.15
C THR A 82 -6.24 -7.95 14.60
N VAL A 83 -5.25 -8.84 14.79
CA VAL A 83 -3.91 -8.44 15.20
C VAL A 83 -3.25 -7.56 14.14
N ASN A 84 -3.33 -7.91 12.86
CA ASN A 84 -2.75 -7.12 11.76
C ASN A 84 -3.32 -5.69 11.71
N ILE A 85 -4.61 -5.51 11.97
CA ILE A 85 -5.23 -4.17 12.04
C ILE A 85 -4.63 -3.38 13.21
N TRP A 86 -4.65 -3.93 14.42
CA TRP A 86 -4.26 -3.20 15.63
C TRP A 86 -2.74 -2.95 15.73
N THR A 87 -1.91 -3.89 15.27
CA THR A 87 -0.44 -3.74 15.29
C THR A 87 0.05 -2.68 14.33
N HIS A 88 -0.69 -2.37 13.26
CA HIS A 88 -0.35 -1.28 12.35
C HIS A 88 -1.07 0.03 12.70
N PHE A 89 -2.31 -0.03 13.16
CA PHE A 89 -3.08 1.16 13.50
C PHE A 89 -2.51 1.92 14.70
N LEU A 90 -2.19 1.24 15.81
CA LEU A 90 -1.70 1.92 17.01
C LEU A 90 -0.37 2.67 16.75
N PRO A 91 0.64 2.06 16.11
CA PRO A 91 1.83 2.79 15.69
C PRO A 91 1.53 3.91 14.68
N SER A 92 0.55 3.73 13.77
CA SER A 92 0.16 4.83 12.87
C SER A 92 -0.33 6.05 13.63
N VAL A 93 -1.13 5.87 14.69
CA VAL A 93 -1.56 6.99 15.56
C VAL A 93 -0.37 7.63 16.27
N PHE A 94 0.56 6.82 16.78
CA PHE A 94 1.80 7.33 17.38
C PHE A 94 2.60 8.20 16.40
N PHE A 95 2.86 7.72 15.17
CA PHE A 95 3.62 8.49 14.18
C PHE A 95 2.87 9.73 13.69
N ALA A 96 1.53 9.69 13.63
CA ALA A 96 0.72 10.88 13.32
C ALA A 96 0.87 11.97 14.38
N VAL A 97 0.78 11.59 15.68
CA VAL A 97 0.99 12.52 16.80
C VAL A 97 2.43 13.04 16.79
N PHE A 98 3.41 12.13 16.60
CA PHE A 98 4.82 12.49 16.54
C PHE A 98 5.12 13.48 15.42
N LEU A 99 4.50 13.33 14.23
CA LEU A 99 4.64 14.27 13.11
C LEU A 99 4.19 15.69 13.49
N VAL A 100 3.04 15.81 14.15
CA VAL A 100 2.50 17.09 14.60
C VAL A 100 3.40 17.71 15.67
N THR A 101 3.82 16.94 16.67
CA THR A 101 4.69 17.45 17.74
C THR A 101 6.08 17.83 17.24
N HIS A 102 6.66 17.04 16.33
CA HIS A 102 7.95 17.32 15.69
C HIS A 102 7.92 18.64 14.91
N SER A 103 6.85 18.87 14.15
CA SER A 103 6.67 20.13 13.41
C SER A 103 6.60 21.36 14.32
N SER A 104 6.24 21.18 15.59
CA SER A 104 6.11 22.23 16.60
C SER A 104 7.35 22.40 17.49
N MET A 105 8.39 21.57 17.32
CA MET A 105 9.61 21.66 18.13
C MET A 105 10.35 22.99 17.90
N SER A 106 10.91 23.56 18.96
CA SER A 106 11.70 24.80 18.88
C SER A 106 12.89 24.60 17.94
N SER A 107 13.16 25.63 17.15
CA SER A 107 14.20 25.54 16.14
C SER A 107 15.61 25.52 16.74
N ASP A 108 15.78 25.93 18.00
CA ASP A 108 17.06 25.90 18.73
C ASP A 108 17.61 24.47 18.95
N SER A 109 16.82 23.44 18.67
CA SER A 109 17.23 22.03 18.77
C SER A 109 17.97 21.51 17.52
N PHE A 110 18.06 22.30 16.46
CA PHE A 110 18.57 21.88 15.15
C PHE A 110 19.65 22.85 14.63
N VAL A 111 20.69 22.33 13.97
CA VAL A 111 21.73 23.16 13.36
C VAL A 111 21.18 23.77 12.07
N ASN A 112 20.71 22.93 11.15
CA ASN A 112 20.01 23.34 9.93
C ASN A 112 18.51 23.14 10.09
N GLN A 113 17.89 24.08 10.80
CA GLN A 113 16.51 24.00 11.26
C GLN A 113 15.50 23.57 10.20
N LEU A 114 15.55 24.15 8.99
CA LEU A 114 14.58 23.85 7.95
C LEU A 114 14.81 22.44 7.36
N GLU A 115 16.05 22.12 7.04
CA GLU A 115 16.42 20.91 6.32
C GLU A 115 16.28 19.67 7.22
N GLU A 116 16.81 19.70 8.44
CA GLU A 116 16.72 18.60 9.40
C GLU A 116 15.26 18.32 9.76
N LYS A 117 14.44 19.38 9.97
CA LYS A 117 13.00 19.22 10.23
C LYS A 117 12.28 18.57 9.06
N GLN A 118 12.57 18.98 7.83
CA GLN A 118 11.95 18.40 6.62
C GLN A 118 12.34 16.94 6.43
N ILE A 119 13.62 16.60 6.61
CA ILE A 119 14.16 15.25 6.41
C ILE A 119 13.59 14.28 7.46
N ILE A 120 13.58 14.67 8.74
CA ILE A 120 12.96 13.87 9.80
C ILE A 120 11.44 13.80 9.59
N GLY A 121 10.82 14.92 9.21
CA GLY A 121 9.38 14.97 8.92
C GLY A 121 8.97 14.02 7.78
N LEU A 122 9.78 13.91 6.73
CA LEU A 122 9.56 13.00 5.61
C LEU A 122 9.63 11.53 6.04
N PHE A 123 10.62 11.17 6.87
CA PHE A 123 10.71 9.83 7.47
C PHE A 123 9.49 9.50 8.33
N VAL A 124 9.11 10.41 9.23
CA VAL A 124 7.96 10.21 10.12
C VAL A 124 6.65 10.10 9.32
N PHE A 125 6.49 10.94 8.30
CA PHE A 125 5.34 10.88 7.41
C PHE A 125 5.28 9.56 6.63
N SER A 126 6.41 9.06 6.12
CA SER A 126 6.43 7.77 5.41
C SER A 126 6.13 6.60 6.34
N ALA A 127 6.60 6.63 7.60
CA ALA A 127 6.26 5.65 8.63
C ALA A 127 4.76 5.66 8.95
N TRP A 128 4.19 6.84 9.20
CA TRP A 128 2.74 7.00 9.38
C TRP A 128 1.96 6.42 8.20
N LEU A 129 2.30 6.84 6.97
CA LEU A 129 1.57 6.47 5.77
C LEU A 129 1.63 4.97 5.51
N CYS A 130 2.80 4.35 5.68
CA CYS A 130 2.97 2.90 5.53
C CYS A 130 2.07 2.13 6.50
N LEU A 131 2.12 2.47 7.78
CA LEU A 131 1.35 1.80 8.82
C LEU A 131 -0.16 2.03 8.65
N PHE A 132 -0.55 3.25 8.29
CA PHE A 132 -1.95 3.60 8.02
C PHE A 132 -2.51 2.83 6.82
N LEU A 133 -1.79 2.79 5.70
CA LEU A 133 -2.21 2.05 4.51
C LEU A 133 -2.30 0.54 4.79
N SER A 134 -1.39 -0.01 5.57
CA SER A 134 -1.42 -1.42 6.00
C SER A 134 -2.65 -1.71 6.87
N ALA A 135 -2.92 -0.88 7.89
CA ALA A 135 -4.11 -1.01 8.73
C ALA A 135 -5.41 -0.90 7.90
N LEU A 136 -5.46 0.02 6.93
CA LEU A 136 -6.57 0.13 6.01
C LEU A 136 -6.73 -1.12 5.14
N PHE A 137 -5.64 -1.65 4.58
CA PHE A 137 -5.67 -2.88 3.79
C PHE A 137 -6.25 -4.04 4.59
N HIS A 138 -5.71 -4.34 5.77
CA HIS A 138 -6.22 -5.41 6.63
C HIS A 138 -7.65 -5.15 7.11
N THR A 139 -8.08 -3.89 7.22
CA THR A 139 -9.49 -3.56 7.50
C THR A 139 -10.40 -3.98 6.35
N VAL A 140 -10.06 -3.62 5.12
CA VAL A 140 -10.95 -3.75 3.95
C VAL A 140 -10.67 -4.99 3.08
N ILE A 141 -9.72 -5.84 3.46
CA ILE A 141 -9.37 -7.06 2.71
C ILE A 141 -10.58 -8.00 2.51
N ALA A 142 -11.56 -7.99 3.41
CA ALA A 142 -12.79 -8.78 3.28
C ALA A 142 -13.89 -8.09 2.44
N HIS A 143 -13.67 -6.90 1.88
CA HIS A 143 -14.72 -6.14 1.20
C HIS A 143 -15.14 -6.79 -0.12
N SER A 144 -14.24 -6.80 -1.11
CA SER A 144 -14.42 -7.42 -2.42
C SER A 144 -13.07 -7.57 -3.09
N ARG A 145 -12.95 -8.50 -4.06
CA ARG A 145 -11.70 -8.73 -4.80
C ARG A 145 -11.05 -7.46 -5.33
N LYS A 146 -11.84 -6.54 -5.89
CA LYS A 146 -11.35 -5.27 -6.44
C LYS A 146 -10.78 -4.36 -5.36
N ILE A 147 -11.49 -4.20 -4.24
CA ILE A 147 -11.04 -3.34 -3.13
C ILE A 147 -9.81 -3.94 -2.46
N ALA A 148 -9.82 -5.24 -2.17
CA ALA A 148 -8.67 -5.94 -1.61
C ALA A 148 -7.42 -5.78 -2.48
N SER A 149 -7.54 -5.91 -3.81
CA SER A 149 -6.43 -5.73 -4.75
C SER A 149 -5.94 -4.27 -4.88
N ILE A 150 -6.82 -3.28 -4.74
CA ILE A 150 -6.40 -1.87 -4.71
C ILE A 150 -5.61 -1.57 -3.43
N TYR A 151 -6.16 -1.95 -2.27
CA TYR A 151 -5.53 -1.63 -1.00
C TYR A 151 -4.27 -2.44 -0.73
N SER A 152 -4.13 -3.67 -1.24
CA SER A 152 -2.87 -4.42 -1.16
C SER A 152 -1.73 -3.71 -1.93
N ARG A 153 -2.03 -3.11 -3.09
CA ARG A 153 -1.05 -2.34 -3.86
C ARG A 153 -0.68 -1.03 -3.17
N LEU A 154 -1.63 -0.38 -2.50
CA LEU A 154 -1.35 0.79 -1.67
C LEU A 154 -0.47 0.43 -0.46
N ASP A 155 -0.71 -0.71 0.17
CA ASP A 155 0.14 -1.22 1.26
C ASP A 155 1.59 -1.45 0.79
N PHE A 156 1.77 -2.04 -0.40
CA PHE A 156 3.10 -2.18 -1.02
C PHE A 156 3.78 -0.83 -1.33
N CYS A 157 3.02 0.18 -1.75
CA CYS A 157 3.55 1.55 -1.88
C CYS A 157 4.01 2.09 -0.53
N GLY A 158 3.24 1.85 0.53
CA GLY A 158 3.58 2.21 1.90
C GLY A 158 4.96 1.67 2.31
N ILE A 159 5.19 0.37 2.12
CA ILE A 159 6.48 -0.28 2.43
C ILE A 159 7.62 0.39 1.67
N THR A 160 7.44 0.65 0.37
CA THR A 160 8.45 1.29 -0.48
C THR A 160 8.79 2.69 0.01
N LEU A 161 7.77 3.50 0.33
CA LEU A 161 7.94 4.86 0.84
C LEU A 161 8.60 4.88 2.22
N LEU A 162 8.29 3.91 3.10
CA LEU A 162 8.94 3.79 4.40
C LEU A 162 10.43 3.46 4.25
N ILE A 163 10.77 2.49 3.39
CA ILE A 163 12.17 2.15 3.11
C ILE A 163 12.91 3.41 2.62
N MET A 164 12.40 4.09 1.59
CA MET A 164 13.00 5.31 1.07
C MET A 164 13.13 6.40 2.13
N GLY A 165 12.05 6.72 2.84
CA GLY A 165 12.01 7.77 3.85
C GLY A 165 12.93 7.49 5.03
N SER A 166 13.13 6.22 5.41
CA SER A 166 14.04 5.87 6.51
C SER A 166 15.52 6.07 6.18
N PHE A 167 15.91 5.91 4.92
CA PHE A 167 17.30 6.07 4.49
C PHE A 167 17.71 7.52 4.24
N ILE A 168 16.79 8.42 3.91
CA ILE A 168 17.11 9.83 3.66
C ILE A 168 17.78 10.51 4.87
N PRO A 169 17.24 10.49 6.11
CA PRO A 169 17.94 11.07 7.27
C PRO A 169 19.28 10.40 7.54
N TRP A 170 19.35 9.08 7.38
CA TRP A 170 20.58 8.33 7.60
C TRP A 170 21.69 8.75 6.60
N ILE A 171 21.37 8.86 5.30
CA ILE A 171 22.29 9.37 4.27
C ILE A 171 22.64 10.84 4.55
N TYR A 172 21.66 11.65 4.97
CA TYR A 172 21.86 13.06 5.25
C TYR A 172 22.96 13.27 6.29
N TYR A 173 22.86 12.64 7.45
CA TYR A 173 23.82 12.80 8.54
C TYR A 173 25.17 12.14 8.24
N ASN A 174 25.20 10.94 7.63
CA ASN A 174 26.47 10.26 7.34
C ASN A 174 27.30 10.92 6.22
N PHE A 175 26.63 11.60 5.29
CA PHE A 175 27.27 12.28 4.16
C PHE A 175 27.09 13.80 4.22
N TYR A 176 26.87 14.35 5.42
CA TYR A 176 26.58 15.77 5.64
C TYR A 176 27.65 16.67 5.02
N CYS A 177 28.93 16.30 5.18
CA CYS A 177 30.08 17.04 4.64
C CYS A 177 30.48 16.61 3.21
N MET A 178 29.70 15.73 2.57
CA MET A 178 29.98 15.15 1.24
C MET A 178 28.76 15.24 0.31
N PRO A 179 28.39 16.45 -0.16
CA PRO A 179 27.15 16.68 -0.89
C PRO A 179 27.03 15.88 -2.19
N GLN A 180 28.14 15.59 -2.88
CA GLN A 180 28.13 14.79 -4.10
C GLN A 180 27.74 13.33 -3.84
N SER A 181 28.27 12.71 -2.77
CA SER A 181 27.91 11.34 -2.39
C SER A 181 26.48 11.28 -1.88
N GLN A 182 26.08 12.25 -1.04
CA GLN A 182 24.72 12.38 -0.53
C GLN A 182 23.70 12.43 -1.68
N LEU A 183 23.88 13.34 -2.64
CA LEU A 183 23.01 13.49 -3.81
C LEU A 183 22.96 12.20 -4.65
N SER A 184 24.12 11.57 -4.87
CA SER A 184 24.21 10.34 -5.66
C SER A 184 23.41 9.20 -5.03
N TYR A 185 23.56 8.98 -3.71
CA TYR A 185 22.83 7.91 -3.01
C TYR A 185 21.33 8.17 -2.91
N ILE A 186 20.91 9.40 -2.62
CA ILE A 186 19.49 9.77 -2.61
C ILE A 186 18.87 9.59 -4.00
N SER A 187 19.59 9.95 -5.07
CA SER A 187 19.12 9.77 -6.46
C SER A 187 18.96 8.28 -6.80
N CYS A 188 19.96 7.45 -6.49
CA CYS A 188 19.89 6.00 -6.72
C CYS A 188 18.74 5.36 -5.94
N LEU A 189 18.58 5.70 -4.65
CA LEU A 189 17.48 5.21 -3.81
C LEU A 189 16.12 5.63 -4.39
N SER A 190 16.00 6.86 -4.88
CA SER A 190 14.77 7.36 -5.49
C SER A 190 14.40 6.61 -6.77
N ILE A 191 15.38 6.32 -7.62
CA ILE A 191 15.17 5.56 -8.86
C ILE A 191 14.75 4.12 -8.55
N LEU A 192 15.48 3.43 -7.66
CA LEU A 192 15.16 2.05 -7.26
C LEU A 192 13.81 1.95 -6.54
N GLY A 193 13.50 2.93 -5.71
CA GLY A 193 12.22 3.04 -5.02
C GLY A 193 11.06 3.28 -5.99
N LEU A 194 11.21 4.19 -6.95
CA LEU A 194 10.20 4.42 -7.99
C LEU A 194 9.99 3.16 -8.85
N PHE A 195 11.07 2.49 -9.26
CA PHE A 195 10.99 1.23 -9.98
C PHE A 195 10.20 0.19 -9.17
N THR A 196 10.53 0.01 -7.89
CA THR A 196 9.84 -0.90 -6.98
C THR A 196 8.37 -0.57 -6.89
N MET A 197 8.03 0.71 -6.67
CA MET A 197 6.65 1.18 -6.55
C MET A 197 5.81 0.93 -7.80
N VAL A 198 6.37 1.22 -8.99
CA VAL A 198 5.69 0.96 -10.27
C VAL A 198 5.50 -0.54 -10.47
N PHE A 199 6.53 -1.33 -10.18
CA PHE A 199 6.48 -2.79 -10.33
C PHE A 199 5.44 -3.42 -9.41
N THR A 200 5.31 -2.94 -8.16
CA THR A 200 4.30 -3.45 -7.22
C THR A 200 2.86 -3.10 -7.59
N GLN A 201 2.63 -2.18 -8.55
CA GLN A 201 1.28 -1.88 -9.04
C GLN A 201 0.72 -2.92 -10.01
N TRP A 202 1.55 -3.85 -10.48
CA TRP A 202 1.11 -4.90 -11.38
C TRP A 202 0.09 -5.83 -10.69
N ASN A 203 -1.11 -5.96 -11.25
CA ASN A 203 -2.21 -6.70 -10.64
C ASN A 203 -1.84 -8.13 -10.21
N ARG A 204 -1.02 -8.82 -11.01
CA ARG A 204 -0.59 -10.19 -10.75
C ARG A 204 0.38 -10.29 -9.57
N PHE A 205 1.10 -9.22 -9.26
CA PHE A 205 2.04 -9.18 -8.15
C PHE A 205 1.36 -9.29 -6.78
N SER A 206 0.07 -8.97 -6.70
CA SER A 206 -0.72 -9.06 -5.46
C SER A 206 -1.17 -10.48 -5.11
N THR A 207 -0.99 -11.46 -5.99
CA THR A 207 -1.44 -12.83 -5.74
C THR A 207 -0.47 -13.62 -4.86
N PRO A 208 -0.91 -14.70 -4.18
CA PRO A 208 -0.08 -15.45 -3.24
C PRO A 208 1.20 -16.05 -3.86
N GLU A 209 1.16 -16.42 -5.14
CA GLU A 209 2.28 -17.04 -5.86
C GLU A 209 3.52 -16.13 -5.93
N TYR A 210 3.31 -14.81 -5.89
CA TYR A 210 4.39 -13.82 -5.94
C TYR A 210 4.92 -13.43 -4.57
N ARG A 211 4.43 -14.00 -3.46
CA ARG A 211 4.84 -13.62 -2.09
C ARG A 211 6.35 -13.58 -1.91
N VAL A 212 7.06 -14.61 -2.37
CA VAL A 212 8.53 -14.69 -2.28
C VAL A 212 9.18 -13.59 -3.12
N VAL A 213 8.69 -13.36 -4.34
CA VAL A 213 9.21 -12.30 -5.22
C VAL A 213 9.03 -10.91 -4.58
N ARG A 214 7.88 -10.65 -3.95
CA ARG A 214 7.66 -9.41 -3.19
C ARG A 214 8.67 -9.23 -2.07
N ALA A 215 8.87 -10.27 -1.27
CA ALA A 215 9.81 -10.25 -0.17
C ALA A 215 11.24 -9.98 -0.67
N CYS A 216 11.69 -10.71 -1.70
CA CYS A 216 13.00 -10.50 -2.32
C CYS A 216 13.18 -9.07 -2.86
N LEU A 217 12.14 -8.49 -3.48
CA LEU A 217 12.20 -7.13 -4.02
C LEU A 217 12.40 -6.08 -2.91
N PHE A 218 11.61 -6.15 -1.84
CA PHE A 218 11.74 -5.21 -0.71
C PHE A 218 13.05 -5.41 0.07
N ILE A 219 13.48 -6.67 0.26
CA ILE A 219 14.78 -6.97 0.86
C ILE A 219 15.91 -6.42 -0.01
N ALA A 220 15.87 -6.60 -1.32
CA ALA A 220 16.89 -6.07 -2.22
C ALA A 220 16.95 -4.54 -2.19
N LEU A 221 15.79 -3.86 -2.18
CA LEU A 221 15.73 -2.41 -2.03
C LEU A 221 16.35 -1.97 -0.70
N ALA A 222 16.01 -2.62 0.41
CA ALA A 222 16.58 -2.32 1.72
C ALA A 222 18.09 -2.59 1.78
N MET A 223 18.56 -3.70 1.21
CA MET A 223 19.97 -4.10 1.18
C MET A 223 20.83 -3.22 0.27
N SER A 224 20.23 -2.52 -0.71
CA SER A 224 20.96 -1.54 -1.53
C SER A 224 21.58 -0.41 -0.70
N SER A 225 21.04 -0.15 0.49
CA SER A 225 21.57 0.82 1.45
C SER A 225 22.86 0.36 2.16
N MET A 226 23.24 -0.92 2.05
CA MET A 226 24.53 -1.35 2.58
C MET A 226 25.71 -0.71 1.83
N ILE A 227 25.52 -0.31 0.57
CA ILE A 227 26.56 0.34 -0.24
C ILE A 227 27.03 1.65 0.41
N PRO A 228 26.16 2.63 0.74
CA PRO A 228 26.59 3.82 1.45
C PRO A 228 27.13 3.52 2.86
N ILE A 229 26.65 2.48 3.55
CA ILE A 229 27.23 2.06 4.85
C ILE A 229 28.70 1.66 4.67
N PHE A 230 28.99 0.78 3.71
CA PHE A 230 30.36 0.35 3.44
C PHE A 230 31.25 1.50 2.97
N HIS A 231 30.73 2.41 2.15
CA HIS A 231 31.47 3.60 1.74
C HIS A 231 31.81 4.49 2.95
N ALA A 232 30.84 4.75 3.85
CA ALA A 232 31.08 5.52 5.07
C ALA A 232 32.14 4.84 5.95
N CYS A 233 32.02 3.54 6.21
CA CYS A 233 32.98 2.78 7.01
C CYS A 233 34.39 2.73 6.40
N ALA A 234 34.51 2.59 5.07
CA ALA A 234 35.80 2.54 4.40
C ALA A 234 36.53 3.89 4.40
N ARG A 235 35.79 5.00 4.49
CA ARG A 235 36.34 6.36 4.47
C ARG A 235 36.87 6.79 5.82
N VAL A 236 36.05 6.64 6.86
CA VAL A 236 36.33 7.22 8.17
C VAL A 236 36.95 6.18 9.12
N GLY A 237 36.95 4.89 8.72
CA GLY A 237 37.26 3.79 9.64
C GLY A 237 36.11 3.55 10.61
N VAL A 238 36.01 2.33 11.15
CA VAL A 238 34.90 1.93 12.04
C VAL A 238 34.83 2.78 13.31
N VAL A 239 35.96 3.34 13.75
CA VAL A 239 36.10 4.09 15.01
C VAL A 239 35.80 5.58 14.83
N ASN A 240 36.23 6.21 13.74
CA ASN A 240 36.11 7.67 13.58
C ASN A 240 34.88 8.08 12.78
N ALA A 241 34.02 7.14 12.37
CA ALA A 241 32.80 7.40 11.57
C ALA A 241 31.86 8.49 12.14
N TRP A 242 32.06 8.87 13.40
CA TRP A 242 31.29 9.87 14.13
C TRP A 242 32.08 11.14 14.49
N GLU A 243 33.38 11.23 14.15
CA GLU A 243 34.28 12.30 14.60
C GLU A 243 34.67 13.31 13.49
N GLU A 244 34.40 13.01 12.22
CA GLU A 244 34.74 13.91 11.10
C GLU A 244 33.53 14.69 10.57
N CYS A 245 32.92 15.48 11.47
CA CYS A 245 32.33 16.80 11.31
C CYS A 245 31.72 17.23 12.67
#